data_AF-A0A2D7LL97-F1
#
_entry.id   AF-A0A2D7LL97-F1
#
_cell.length_a   1.000
_cell.length_b   1.000
_cell.length_c   1.000
_cell.angle_alpha   90.00
_cell.angle_beta   90.00
_cell.angle_gamma   90.00
#
_symmetry.space_group_name_H-M   'P 1'
#
loop_
_entity.id
_entity.type
_entity.pdbx_description
1 polymer ?
#
loop_
_entity_poly.entity_id
_entity_poly.type
_entity_poly.pdbx_seq_one_letter_code
_entity_poly.pdbx_strand_id
1 'polypeptide(L)'
;MAVNINTVYTTVLYILNKEQRGYIPPAEFNSLAVQVQQEIFESYFPDGNQLNRVNQNNTQNDTEFFNMFKDNAYKLYPFEEDAVFTYVTAQQAWSLSSTRVLYRIGEIISTYNNNGANIESLTDLLSKKEYSITEKSKLTSPTQRYPISYLTNLTTTSIVDPIPLLKISPVPNSVTANCVFLPANPNWAFTTGQFGQYLYDSTSSKNFELDISEQTNLIMGILKYAGVIIRDPEVIQVATQDAAKVEQNEKS
;
A
#
# COMPACT_ATOMS: atom_id res chain seq x y z
N MET A 1 8.40 -14.49 -4.24
CA MET A 1 8.91 -14.10 -5.59
C MET A 1 7.77 -13.40 -6.32
N ALA A 2 8.03 -12.32 -7.05
CA ALA A 2 6.96 -11.49 -7.64
C ALA A 2 6.33 -12.12 -8.90
N VAL A 3 5.03 -11.89 -9.15
CA VAL A 3 4.32 -12.43 -10.33
C VAL A 3 4.74 -11.69 -11.61
N ASN A 4 5.13 -12.44 -12.64
CA ASN A 4 5.53 -11.87 -13.92
C ASN A 4 4.32 -11.31 -14.69
N ILE A 5 4.39 -10.04 -15.09
CA ILE A 5 3.26 -9.39 -15.78
C ILE A 5 3.00 -9.95 -17.18
N ASN A 6 4.04 -10.35 -17.90
CA ASN A 6 3.88 -10.90 -19.24
C ASN A 6 3.14 -12.24 -19.21
N THR A 7 3.48 -13.12 -18.27
CA THR A 7 2.78 -14.40 -18.07
C THR A 7 1.28 -14.19 -17.81
N VAL A 8 0.92 -13.22 -16.95
CA VAL A 8 -0.48 -12.87 -16.68
C VAL A 8 -1.15 -12.32 -17.94
N TYR A 9 -0.55 -11.34 -18.62
CA TYR A 9 -1.10 -10.72 -19.83
C TYR A 9 -1.37 -11.76 -20.93
N THR A 10 -0.39 -12.62 -21.25
CA THR A 10 -0.55 -13.62 -22.30
C THR A 10 -1.61 -14.67 -21.96
N THR A 11 -1.75 -15.02 -20.67
CA THR A 11 -2.76 -15.98 -20.22
C THR A 11 -4.17 -15.39 -20.30
N VAL A 12 -4.35 -14.13 -19.89
CA VAL A 12 -5.62 -13.40 -20.01
C VAL A 12 -6.04 -13.31 -21.47
N LEU A 13 -5.14 -12.88 -22.37
CA LEU A 13 -5.43 -12.82 -23.80
C LEU A 13 -5.78 -14.18 -24.40
N TYR A 14 -5.05 -15.24 -24.02
CA TYR A 14 -5.33 -16.59 -24.49
C TYR A 14 -6.75 -17.04 -24.13
N ILE A 15 -7.18 -16.79 -22.89
CA ILE A 15 -8.52 -17.15 -22.41
C ILE A 15 -9.60 -16.35 -23.12
N LEU A 16 -9.44 -15.02 -23.25
CA LEU A 16 -10.40 -14.16 -23.96
C LEU A 16 -10.57 -14.57 -25.44
N ASN A 17 -9.46 -14.89 -26.11
CA ASN A 17 -9.46 -15.36 -27.49
C ASN A 17 -10.15 -16.71 -27.65
N LYS A 18 -9.93 -17.65 -26.72
CA LYS A 18 -10.58 -18.98 -26.74
C LYS A 18 -12.09 -18.89 -26.57
N GLU A 19 -12.56 -17.96 -25.76
CA GLU A 19 -13.98 -17.73 -25.50
C GLU A 19 -14.66 -16.83 -26.54
N GLN A 20 -13.94 -16.37 -27.57
CA GLN A 20 -14.41 -15.39 -28.56
C GLN A 20 -14.99 -14.10 -27.92
N ARG A 21 -14.47 -13.71 -26.75
CA ARG A 21 -15.01 -12.60 -25.97
C ARG A 21 -14.51 -11.24 -26.41
N GLY A 22 -13.57 -11.15 -27.34
CA GLY A 22 -12.97 -9.89 -27.80
C GLY A 22 -11.54 -9.69 -27.31
N TYR A 23 -11.01 -8.49 -27.50
CA TYR A 23 -9.62 -8.13 -27.24
C TYR A 23 -9.52 -6.98 -26.24
N ILE A 24 -8.50 -7.00 -25.38
CA ILE A 24 -8.20 -5.92 -24.44
C ILE A 24 -6.88 -5.25 -24.83
N PRO A 25 -6.90 -3.94 -25.16
CA PRO A 25 -5.69 -3.17 -25.39
C PRO A 25 -4.75 -3.18 -24.18
N PRO A 26 -3.42 -3.10 -24.35
CA PRO A 26 -2.47 -3.07 -23.25
C PRO A 26 -2.76 -1.99 -22.19
N ALA A 27 -3.22 -0.81 -22.61
CA ALA A 27 -3.56 0.28 -21.70
C ALA A 27 -4.71 -0.10 -20.74
N GLU A 28 -5.79 -0.68 -21.27
CA GLU A 28 -6.92 -1.18 -20.47
C GLU A 28 -6.49 -2.30 -19.54
N PHE A 29 -5.66 -3.24 -20.03
CA PHE A 29 -5.09 -4.28 -19.18
C PHE A 29 -4.28 -3.71 -18.02
N ASN A 30 -3.43 -2.70 -18.26
CA ASN A 30 -2.61 -2.09 -17.21
C ASN A 30 -3.48 -1.42 -16.13
N SER A 31 -4.55 -0.72 -16.52
CA SER A 31 -5.51 -0.15 -15.57
C SER A 31 -6.18 -1.22 -14.70
N LEU A 32 -6.65 -2.31 -15.32
CA LEU A 32 -7.22 -3.45 -14.58
C LEU A 32 -6.20 -4.15 -13.68
N ALA A 33 -4.96 -4.29 -14.15
CA ALA A 33 -3.88 -4.92 -13.41
C ALA A 33 -3.55 -4.13 -12.13
N VAL A 34 -3.54 -2.79 -12.20
CA VAL A 34 -3.39 -1.92 -11.02
C VAL A 34 -4.54 -2.16 -10.04
N GLN A 35 -5.79 -2.10 -10.51
CA GLN A 35 -6.97 -2.25 -9.66
C GLN A 35 -7.01 -3.61 -8.95
N VAL A 36 -6.80 -4.71 -9.69
CA VAL A 36 -6.84 -6.06 -9.12
C VAL A 36 -5.68 -6.28 -8.15
N GLN A 37 -4.50 -5.72 -8.43
CA GLN A 37 -3.38 -5.80 -7.49
C GLN A 37 -3.71 -5.10 -6.16
N GLN A 38 -4.33 -3.92 -6.22
CA GLN A 38 -4.77 -3.18 -5.03
C GLN A 38 -5.82 -3.96 -4.24
N GLU A 39 -6.83 -4.53 -4.93
CA GLU A 39 -7.88 -5.36 -4.30
C GLU A 39 -7.29 -6.58 -3.56
N ILE A 40 -6.33 -7.28 -4.18
CA ILE A 40 -5.66 -8.42 -3.54
C ILE A 40 -4.81 -7.95 -2.36
N PHE A 41 -4.06 -6.85 -2.51
CA PHE A 41 -3.27 -6.28 -1.42
C PHE A 41 -4.14 -5.89 -0.22
N GLU A 42 -5.28 -5.25 -0.44
CA GLU A 42 -6.23 -4.91 0.62
C GLU A 42 -6.76 -6.14 1.35
N SER A 43 -6.97 -7.25 0.62
CA SER A 43 -7.45 -8.51 1.20
C SER A 43 -6.49 -9.12 2.23
N TYR A 44 -5.22 -8.73 2.23
CA TYR A 44 -4.23 -9.19 3.22
C TYR A 44 -4.43 -8.57 4.60
N PHE A 45 -5.21 -7.51 4.72
CA PHE A 45 -5.52 -6.86 5.99
C PHE A 45 -6.93 -7.25 6.44
N PRO A 46 -7.10 -8.37 7.18
CA PRO A 46 -8.41 -8.85 7.58
C PRO A 46 -9.11 -7.86 8.52
N ASP A 47 -10.44 -7.81 8.43
CA ASP A 47 -11.26 -7.06 9.37
C ASP A 47 -10.99 -7.51 10.81
N GLY A 48 -10.79 -6.55 11.72
CA GLY A 48 -10.54 -6.82 13.13
C GLY A 48 -11.65 -7.67 13.80
N ASN A 49 -12.87 -7.62 13.27
CA ASN A 49 -13.99 -8.47 13.74
C ASN A 49 -13.81 -9.95 13.40
N GLN A 50 -13.18 -10.28 12.26
CA GLN A 50 -12.88 -11.66 11.91
C GLN A 50 -11.74 -12.20 12.76
N LEU A 51 -10.70 -11.38 13.01
CA LEU A 51 -9.62 -11.71 13.93
C LEU A 51 -10.14 -11.99 15.35
N ASN A 52 -10.99 -11.11 15.87
CA ASN A 52 -11.57 -11.25 17.21
C ASN A 52 -12.39 -12.53 17.35
N ARG A 53 -13.13 -12.93 16.33
CA ARG A 53 -13.88 -14.20 16.34
C ARG A 53 -12.97 -15.42 16.42
N VAL A 54 -11.88 -15.45 15.68
CA VAL A 54 -10.98 -16.62 15.68
C VAL A 54 -10.20 -16.70 16.99
N ASN A 55 -9.78 -15.57 17.55
CA ASN A 55 -9.18 -15.48 18.88
C ASN A 55 -10.15 -15.92 19.98
N GLN A 56 -11.41 -15.44 19.97
CA GLN A 56 -12.42 -15.79 20.97
C GLN A 56 -12.80 -17.27 20.96
N ASN A 57 -12.74 -17.93 19.80
CA ASN A 57 -13.09 -19.34 19.69
C ASN A 57 -11.90 -20.28 19.96
N ASN A 58 -10.68 -19.77 20.27
CA ASN A 58 -9.47 -20.57 20.50
C ASN A 58 -9.19 -21.62 19.40
N THR A 59 -9.62 -21.36 18.16
CA THR A 59 -9.42 -22.30 17.04
C THR A 59 -8.11 -22.05 16.30
N GLN A 60 -7.22 -21.21 16.85
CA GLN A 60 -5.92 -20.94 16.25
C GLN A 60 -4.96 -22.07 16.54
N ASN A 61 -4.42 -22.64 15.48
CA ASN A 61 -3.29 -23.56 15.57
C ASN A 61 -2.02 -22.72 15.49
N ASP A 62 -1.24 -22.65 16.58
CA ASP A 62 -0.03 -21.83 16.69
C ASP A 62 1.20 -22.40 15.99
N THR A 63 1.05 -23.56 15.35
CA THR A 63 2.11 -24.16 14.54
C THR A 63 2.37 -23.34 13.26
N GLU A 64 3.65 -23.19 12.93
CA GLU A 64 4.18 -22.18 12.00
C GLU A 64 3.57 -22.18 10.59
N PHE A 65 3.07 -23.33 10.11
CA PHE A 65 2.52 -23.53 8.76
C PHE A 65 0.98 -23.63 8.71
N PHE A 66 0.30 -23.61 9.86
CA PHE A 66 -1.15 -23.78 9.93
C PHE A 66 -1.85 -22.52 10.46
N ASN A 67 -1.08 -21.48 10.76
CA ASN A 67 -1.60 -20.20 11.17
C ASN A 67 -1.80 -19.31 9.93
N MET A 68 -3.04 -19.28 9.44
CA MET A 68 -3.48 -18.46 8.29
C MET A 68 -3.09 -16.97 8.43
N PHE A 69 -2.92 -16.45 9.65
CA PHE A 69 -2.49 -15.08 9.87
C PHE A 69 -0.98 -14.90 9.65
N LYS A 70 -0.17 -15.88 10.05
CA LYS A 70 1.27 -15.88 9.73
C LYS A 70 1.46 -16.00 8.22
N ASP A 71 0.67 -16.83 7.54
CA ASP A 71 0.72 -16.97 6.09
C ASP A 71 0.40 -15.65 5.36
N ASN A 72 -0.59 -14.89 5.81
CA ASN A 72 -0.87 -13.55 5.25
C ASN A 72 0.22 -12.53 5.60
N ALA A 73 0.81 -12.60 6.81
CA ALA A 73 1.93 -11.73 7.17
C ALA A 73 3.16 -11.97 6.28
N TYR A 74 3.46 -13.23 5.91
CA TYR A 74 4.52 -13.55 4.96
C TYR A 74 4.33 -12.88 3.59
N LYS A 75 3.08 -12.73 3.14
CA LYS A 75 2.75 -12.04 1.89
C LYS A 75 2.94 -10.52 1.97
N LEU A 76 3.02 -9.97 3.18
CA LEU A 76 3.23 -8.53 3.39
C LEU A 76 4.69 -8.11 3.39
N TYR A 77 5.63 -9.04 3.62
CA TYR A 77 7.07 -8.72 3.67
C TYR A 77 7.64 -7.98 2.45
N PRO A 78 7.22 -8.23 1.19
CA PRO A 78 7.69 -7.45 0.05
C PRO A 78 7.30 -5.96 0.09
N PHE A 79 6.33 -5.60 0.93
CA PHE A 79 5.81 -4.25 1.10
C PHE A 79 6.31 -3.58 2.38
N GLU A 80 7.01 -4.34 3.23
CA GLU A 80 7.56 -3.88 4.49
C GLU A 80 8.99 -3.39 4.28
N GLU A 81 9.23 -2.11 4.57
CA GLU A 81 10.54 -1.49 4.44
C GLU A 81 10.79 -0.52 5.59
N ASP A 82 12.04 -0.46 6.06
CA ASP A 82 12.48 0.56 7.01
C ASP A 82 12.63 1.90 6.32
N ALA A 83 11.84 2.87 6.77
CA ALA A 83 11.74 4.18 6.17
C ALA A 83 12.39 5.25 7.05
N VAL A 84 13.24 6.08 6.46
CA VAL A 84 13.88 7.21 7.15
C VAL A 84 12.98 8.44 7.04
N PHE A 85 12.67 9.06 8.17
CA PHE A 85 11.90 10.29 8.20
C PHE A 85 12.83 11.50 8.28
N THR A 86 12.44 12.57 7.58
CA THR A 86 13.17 13.83 7.57
C THR A 86 12.43 14.86 8.41
N TYR A 87 13.16 15.60 9.26
CA TYR A 87 12.56 16.65 10.08
C TYR A 87 12.22 17.87 9.24
N VAL A 88 10.96 18.30 9.31
CA VAL A 88 10.44 19.50 8.66
C VAL A 88 10.28 20.59 9.70
N THR A 89 11.14 21.61 9.63
CA THR A 89 11.25 22.68 10.63
C THR A 89 9.99 23.54 10.74
N ALA A 90 9.35 23.86 9.61
CA ALA A 90 8.16 24.71 9.58
C ALA A 90 6.97 24.07 10.33
N GLN A 91 6.80 22.77 10.20
CA GLN A 91 5.75 22.01 10.88
C GLN A 91 6.20 21.46 12.21
N GLN A 92 7.49 21.53 12.56
CA GLN A 92 8.08 20.87 13.73
C GLN A 92 7.68 19.38 13.82
N ALA A 93 7.79 18.66 12.71
CA ALA A 93 7.32 17.28 12.55
C ALA A 93 8.25 16.50 11.63
N TRP A 94 8.09 15.18 11.62
CA TRP A 94 8.85 14.26 10.78
C TRP A 94 7.99 13.84 9.58
N SER A 95 8.48 14.03 8.36
CA SER A 95 7.79 13.61 7.14
C SER A 95 8.56 12.49 6.46
N LEU A 96 7.83 11.58 5.83
CA LEU A 96 8.41 10.60 4.94
C LEU A 96 8.58 11.19 3.54
N SER A 97 9.79 11.13 2.99
CA SER A 97 10.06 11.41 1.58
C SER A 97 10.32 10.09 0.86
N SER A 98 9.30 9.53 0.22
CA SER A 98 9.39 8.29 -0.53
C SER A 98 8.73 8.44 -1.90
N THR A 99 9.23 7.69 -2.88
CA THR A 99 8.57 7.53 -4.19
C THR A 99 7.35 6.61 -4.08
N ARG A 100 7.28 5.79 -3.02
CA ARG A 100 6.16 4.90 -2.73
C ARG A 100 5.18 5.58 -1.77
N VAL A 101 3.91 5.29 -1.93
CA VAL A 101 2.86 5.79 -1.03
C VAL A 101 2.84 4.94 0.23
N LEU A 102 2.90 5.59 1.39
CA LEU A 102 2.83 4.94 2.70
C LEU A 102 1.42 4.42 2.94
N TYR A 103 1.29 3.14 3.30
CA TYR A 103 0.01 2.52 3.64
C TYR A 103 -0.21 2.47 5.15
N ARG A 104 0.74 1.92 5.92
CA ARG A 104 0.70 1.86 7.38
C ARG A 104 2.09 2.06 7.98
N ILE A 105 2.13 2.64 9.18
CA ILE A 105 3.34 2.76 9.99
C ILE A 105 3.29 1.70 11.08
N GLY A 106 4.39 0.96 11.22
CA GLY A 106 4.62 -0.01 12.27
C GLY A 106 5.50 0.58 13.37
N GLU A 107 6.59 -0.12 13.69
CA GLU A 107 7.49 0.26 14.76
C GLU A 107 8.26 1.55 14.44
N ILE A 108 8.28 2.51 15.37
CA ILE A 108 9.00 3.78 15.21
C ILE A 108 10.19 3.79 16.17
N ILE A 109 11.39 4.00 15.62
CA ILE A 109 12.63 4.14 16.38
C ILE A 109 13.07 5.61 16.33
N SER A 110 13.20 6.21 17.52
CA SER A 110 13.73 7.56 17.70
C SER A 110 15.14 7.48 18.26
N THR A 111 16.09 8.16 17.62
CA THR A 111 17.48 8.24 18.10
C THR A 111 17.76 9.63 18.68
N TYR A 112 18.30 9.66 19.90
CA TYR A 112 18.73 10.86 20.62
C TYR A 112 20.24 10.85 20.79
N ASN A 113 20.91 11.89 20.32
CA ASN A 113 22.33 12.08 20.49
C ASN A 113 22.58 12.72 21.86
N ASN A 114 23.20 11.99 22.78
CA ASN A 114 23.74 12.55 24.02
C ASN A 114 25.26 12.62 23.94
N ASN A 115 25.88 13.60 24.61
CA ASN A 115 27.33 13.77 24.64
C ASN A 115 28.03 12.50 25.20
N GLY A 116 28.39 11.57 24.31
CA GLY A 116 29.09 10.33 24.63
C GLY A 116 28.34 9.02 24.35
N ALA A 117 27.03 9.04 24.07
CA ALA A 117 26.27 7.85 23.65
C ALA A 117 24.94 8.21 22.98
N ASN A 118 24.57 7.49 21.92
CA ASN A 118 23.25 7.59 21.32
C ASN A 118 22.26 6.72 22.10
N ILE A 119 21.05 7.22 22.31
CA ILE A 119 19.94 6.46 22.89
C ILE A 119 18.95 6.20 21.76
N GLU A 120 18.75 4.93 21.44
CA GLU A 120 17.67 4.47 20.57
C GLU A 120 16.49 4.06 21.45
N SER A 121 15.30 4.51 21.11
CA SER A 121 14.11 4.22 21.88
C SER A 121 12.92 3.98 20.97
N LEU A 122 12.17 2.94 21.32
CA LEU A 122 10.88 2.65 20.72
C LEU A 122 9.93 3.81 21.04
N THR A 123 9.29 4.33 20.00
CA THR A 123 8.37 5.46 20.11
C THR A 123 6.94 4.97 20.03
N ASP A 124 6.16 5.23 21.07
CA ASP A 124 4.76 4.83 21.09
C ASP A 124 3.93 5.73 20.18
N LEU A 125 3.08 5.12 19.33
CA LEU A 125 2.12 5.85 18.50
C LEU A 125 0.78 5.95 19.22
N LEU A 126 0.36 7.17 19.55
CA LEU A 126 -0.85 7.48 20.31
C LEU A 126 -1.88 8.25 19.47
N SER A 127 -3.14 8.20 19.89
CA SER A 127 -4.14 9.14 19.38
C SER A 127 -3.78 10.58 19.79
N LYS A 128 -4.27 11.57 19.04
CA LYS A 128 -4.00 12.99 19.36
C LYS A 128 -4.44 13.36 20.78
N LYS A 129 -5.55 12.78 21.26
CA LYS A 129 -6.07 12.99 22.61
C LYS A 129 -5.11 12.44 23.67
N GLU A 130 -4.72 11.18 23.53
CA GLU A 130 -3.81 10.51 24.48
C GLU A 130 -2.46 11.20 24.51
N TYR A 131 -1.89 11.52 23.34
CA TYR A 131 -0.67 12.30 23.24
C TYR A 131 -0.75 13.59 24.06
N SER A 132 -1.84 14.35 23.91
CA SER A 132 -2.01 15.65 24.61
C SER A 132 -2.19 15.49 26.11
N ILE A 133 -2.78 14.39 26.58
CA ILE A 133 -2.94 14.08 28.00
C ILE A 133 -1.59 13.68 28.59
N THR A 134 -0.88 12.76 27.92
CA THR A 134 0.42 12.24 28.35
C THR A 134 1.47 13.34 28.39
N GLU A 135 1.53 14.20 27.37
CA GLU A 135 2.44 15.34 27.31
C GLU A 135 2.21 16.34 28.47
N LYS A 136 0.96 16.57 28.86
CA LYS A 136 0.59 17.48 29.96
C LYS A 136 0.64 16.86 31.35
N SER A 137 0.77 15.54 31.43
CA SER A 137 0.83 14.80 32.70
C SER A 137 2.17 15.00 33.39
N LYS A 138 2.16 15.21 34.71
CA LYS A 138 3.38 15.35 35.50
C LYS A 138 4.12 14.04 35.75
N LEU A 139 3.39 12.91 35.73
CA LEU A 139 3.94 11.60 36.09
C LEU A 139 4.27 10.74 34.87
N THR A 140 3.62 11.00 33.74
CA THR A 140 3.78 10.23 32.50
C THR A 140 4.29 11.09 31.35
N SER A 141 4.91 12.23 31.65
CA SER A 141 5.50 13.09 30.63
C SER A 141 6.56 12.28 29.84
N PRO A 142 6.57 12.38 28.51
CA PRO A 142 7.48 11.59 27.69
C PRO A 142 8.94 11.96 27.95
N THR A 143 9.82 10.96 27.82
CA THR A 143 11.27 11.13 28.00
C THR A 143 12.01 10.57 26.80
N GLN A 144 13.30 10.84 26.65
CA GLN A 144 14.10 10.27 25.55
C GLN A 144 14.08 8.73 25.53
N ARG A 145 13.83 8.08 26.68
CA ARG A 145 13.73 6.61 26.79
C ARG A 145 12.34 6.06 26.49
N TYR A 146 11.31 6.89 26.64
CA TYR A 146 9.90 6.55 26.40
C TYR A 146 9.26 7.70 25.62
N PRO A 147 9.66 7.90 24.36
CA PRO A 147 9.08 8.94 23.53
C PRO A 147 7.69 8.53 23.04
N ILE A 148 6.85 9.53 22.83
CA ILE A 148 5.49 9.34 22.30
C ILE A 148 5.34 10.12 21.01
N SER A 149 4.43 9.64 20.17
CA SER A 149 4.14 10.25 18.90
C SER A 149 2.66 10.24 18.56
N TYR A 150 2.25 11.06 17.61
CA TYR A 150 0.95 10.97 16.96
C TYR A 150 1.08 11.31 15.47
N LEU A 151 0.18 10.75 14.66
CA LEU A 151 0.11 11.03 13.23
C LEU A 151 -0.82 12.21 12.95
N THR A 152 -0.38 13.06 12.03
CA THR A 152 -1.15 14.15 11.46
C THR A 152 -0.81 14.26 9.98
N ASN A 153 -1.50 15.13 9.25
CA ASN A 153 -1.24 15.35 7.84
C ASN A 153 -0.78 16.80 7.64
N LEU A 154 0.04 17.00 6.61
CA LEU A 154 0.26 18.33 6.09
C LEU A 154 -0.93 18.69 5.19
N THR A 155 -1.73 19.68 5.57
CA THR A 155 -2.71 20.29 4.68
C THR A 155 -1.99 21.22 3.70
N THR A 156 -1.49 20.67 2.60
CA THR A 156 -1.06 21.50 1.46
C THR A 156 -2.28 21.91 0.63
N THR A 157 -2.29 23.14 0.10
CA THR A 157 -3.31 23.62 -0.85
C THR A 157 -3.23 22.94 -2.24
N SER A 158 -2.43 21.88 -2.39
CA SER A 158 -2.27 21.10 -3.61
C SER A 158 -2.95 19.75 -3.46
N ILE A 159 -3.55 19.28 -4.56
CA ILE A 159 -4.39 18.09 -4.75
C ILE A 159 -3.60 16.76 -4.60
N VAL A 160 -2.44 16.80 -3.93
CA VAL A 160 -1.62 15.62 -3.69
C VAL A 160 -2.06 15.00 -2.38
N ASP A 161 -2.08 13.66 -2.33
CA ASP A 161 -2.42 12.88 -1.15
C ASP A 161 -1.77 13.47 0.13
N PRO A 162 -2.50 13.50 1.25
CA PRO A 162 -2.01 14.09 2.49
C PRO A 162 -0.68 13.46 2.90
N ILE A 163 0.39 14.27 2.93
CA ILE A 163 1.71 13.81 3.37
C ILE A 163 1.62 13.50 4.86
N PRO A 164 1.89 12.25 5.30
CA PRO A 164 1.85 11.89 6.70
C PRO A 164 2.99 12.60 7.45
N LEU A 165 2.63 13.24 8.55
CA LEU A 165 3.53 13.90 9.47
C LEU A 165 3.48 13.17 10.82
N LEU A 166 4.65 12.79 11.30
CA LEU A 166 4.83 12.18 12.60
C LEU A 166 5.34 13.23 13.59
N LYS A 167 4.55 13.48 14.62
CA LYS A 167 4.86 14.43 15.69
C LYS A 167 5.38 13.65 16.89
N ILE A 168 6.63 13.88 17.28
CA ILE A 168 7.31 13.14 18.35
C ILE A 168 7.73 14.09 19.47
N SER A 169 7.53 13.65 20.71
CA SER A 169 7.99 14.35 21.92
C SER A 169 8.67 13.37 22.89
N PRO A 170 9.86 13.70 23.44
CA PRO A 170 10.71 14.85 23.07
C PRO A 170 11.22 14.75 21.62
N VAL A 171 11.68 15.86 21.02
CA VAL A 171 12.13 15.86 19.60
C VAL A 171 13.45 15.08 19.46
N PRO A 172 13.51 14.00 18.64
CA PRO A 172 14.72 13.24 18.42
C PRO A 172 15.68 13.89 17.40
N ASN A 173 16.85 13.29 17.21
CA ASN A 173 17.82 13.70 16.19
C ASN A 173 17.60 12.99 14.85
N SER A 174 17.12 11.75 14.87
CA SER A 174 16.71 10.99 13.69
C SER A 174 15.56 10.05 14.03
N VAL A 175 14.78 9.72 13.00
CA VAL A 175 13.63 8.82 13.11
C VAL A 175 13.66 7.84 11.96
N THR A 176 13.56 6.56 12.31
CA THR A 176 13.29 5.47 11.36
C THR A 176 12.02 4.79 11.78
N ALA A 177 11.22 4.31 10.83
CA ALA A 177 10.08 3.48 11.15
C ALA A 177 9.93 2.36 10.15
N ASN A 178 9.60 1.18 10.67
CA ASN A 178 9.15 0.07 9.86
C ASN A 178 7.78 0.44 9.27
N CYS A 179 7.66 0.37 7.95
CA CYS A 179 6.49 0.86 7.23
C CYS A 179 6.01 -0.17 6.22
N VAL A 180 4.69 -0.22 6.01
CA VAL A 180 4.09 -0.93 4.89
C VAL A 180 3.74 0.09 3.80
N PHE A 181 4.21 -0.16 2.58
CA PHE A 181 3.95 0.67 1.41
C PHE A 181 2.89 0.06 0.49
N LEU A 182 2.20 0.90 -0.28
CA LEU A 182 1.35 0.42 -1.37
C LEU A 182 2.21 -0.28 -2.44
N PRO A 183 1.67 -1.31 -3.10
CA PRO A 183 2.38 -2.01 -4.16
C PRO A 183 2.58 -1.08 -5.36
N ALA A 184 3.75 -1.13 -6.01
CA ALA A 184 3.98 -0.32 -7.21
C ALA A 184 3.06 -0.75 -8.36
N ASN A 185 2.64 0.22 -9.16
CA ASN A 185 1.75 -0.03 -10.29
C ASN A 185 2.42 -0.96 -11.32
N PRO A 186 1.84 -2.13 -11.62
CA PRO A 186 2.35 -3.04 -12.61
C PRO A 186 2.11 -2.43 -14.00
N ASN A 187 3.00 -2.70 -14.94
CA ASN A 187 2.93 -2.12 -16.29
C ASN A 187 3.43 -3.14 -17.32
N TRP A 188 2.55 -3.56 -18.23
CA TRP A 188 2.95 -4.32 -19.40
C TRP A 188 3.28 -3.31 -20.50
N ALA A 189 4.58 -3.06 -20.69
CA ALA A 189 5.06 -2.18 -21.74
C ALA A 189 5.22 -2.94 -23.06
N PHE A 190 5.04 -2.21 -24.16
CA PHE A 190 5.13 -2.78 -25.49
C PHE A 190 5.77 -1.83 -26.49
N THR A 191 6.26 -2.41 -27.57
CA THR A 191 6.63 -1.70 -28.80
C THR A 191 5.74 -2.17 -29.93
N THR A 192 5.46 -1.30 -30.90
CA THR A 192 4.65 -1.66 -32.07
C THR A 192 5.53 -2.26 -33.15
N GLY A 193 5.27 -3.52 -33.51
CA GLY A 193 5.95 -4.21 -34.60
C GLY A 193 5.48 -3.75 -35.98
N GLN A 194 6.13 -4.26 -37.03
CA GLN A 194 5.90 -3.89 -38.43
C GLN A 194 4.45 -4.09 -38.91
N PHE A 195 3.71 -5.01 -38.30
CA PHE A 195 2.32 -5.32 -38.66
C PHE A 195 1.29 -4.75 -37.67
N GLY A 196 1.68 -3.78 -36.84
CA GLY A 196 0.80 -3.22 -35.80
C GLY A 196 0.61 -4.12 -34.57
N GLN A 197 1.37 -5.22 -34.49
CA GLN A 197 1.35 -6.13 -33.33
C GLN A 197 2.08 -5.50 -32.14
N TYR A 198 1.54 -5.69 -30.94
CA TYR A 198 2.22 -5.30 -29.71
C TYR A 198 3.25 -6.36 -29.31
N LEU A 199 4.51 -5.95 -29.23
CA LEU A 199 5.65 -6.76 -28.82
C LEU A 199 6.03 -6.40 -27.39
N TYR A 200 6.09 -7.38 -26.51
CA TYR A 200 6.47 -7.19 -25.11
C TYR A 200 7.83 -6.51 -24.99
N ASP A 201 7.91 -5.44 -24.19
CA ASP A 201 9.15 -4.78 -23.81
C ASP A 201 9.50 -5.11 -22.35
N SER A 202 10.46 -6.01 -22.16
CA SER A 202 10.92 -6.41 -20.83
C SER A 202 11.64 -5.31 -20.05
N THR A 203 12.14 -4.27 -20.71
CA THR A 203 12.94 -3.20 -20.10
C THR A 203 12.05 -2.16 -19.42
N SER A 204 10.95 -1.81 -20.08
CA SER A 204 10.00 -0.79 -19.60
C SER A 204 8.83 -1.40 -18.80
N SER A 205 8.72 -2.72 -18.79
CA SER A 205 7.67 -3.42 -18.05
C SER A 205 7.99 -3.53 -16.56
N LYS A 206 6.94 -3.44 -15.74
CA LYS A 206 6.98 -3.66 -14.30
C LYS A 206 6.09 -4.83 -13.93
N ASN A 207 6.67 -5.80 -13.21
CA ASN A 207 5.94 -6.96 -12.70
C ASN A 207 4.97 -6.55 -11.58
N PHE A 208 4.08 -7.47 -11.23
CA PHE A 208 3.32 -7.34 -9.99
C PHE A 208 4.26 -7.53 -8.80
N GLU A 209 4.00 -6.82 -7.71
CA GLU A 209 4.78 -6.98 -6.46
C GLU A 209 4.21 -8.07 -5.54
N LEU A 210 3.03 -8.61 -5.86
CA LEU A 210 2.39 -9.71 -5.13
C LEU A 210 3.19 -11.01 -5.24
N ASP A 211 3.03 -11.88 -4.24
CA ASP A 211 3.66 -13.20 -4.24
C ASP A 211 3.13 -14.09 -5.38
N ILE A 212 3.98 -15.02 -5.84
CA ILE A 212 3.68 -15.95 -6.93
C ILE A 212 2.41 -16.77 -6.72
N SER A 213 2.03 -17.03 -5.46
CA SER A 213 0.77 -17.68 -5.11
C SER A 213 -0.48 -16.93 -5.61
N GLU A 214 -0.39 -15.61 -5.84
CA GLU A 214 -1.51 -14.79 -6.31
C GLU A 214 -1.71 -14.79 -7.82
N GLN A 215 -0.86 -15.47 -8.59
CA GLN A 215 -0.95 -15.45 -10.06
C GLN A 215 -2.35 -15.85 -10.55
N THR A 216 -2.95 -16.89 -9.97
CA THR A 216 -4.30 -17.33 -10.33
C THR A 216 -5.36 -16.28 -9.96
N ASN A 217 -5.23 -15.66 -8.79
CA ASN A 217 -6.17 -14.63 -8.33
C ASN A 217 -6.10 -13.38 -9.20
N LEU A 218 -4.89 -12.96 -9.60
CA LEU A 218 -4.66 -11.88 -10.56
C LEU A 218 -5.32 -12.16 -11.91
N ILE A 219 -5.10 -13.35 -12.50
CA ILE A 219 -5.69 -13.72 -13.79
C ILE A 219 -7.22 -13.71 -13.70
N MET A 220 -7.79 -14.33 -12.66
CA MET A 220 -9.24 -14.41 -12.48
C MET A 220 -9.87 -13.03 -12.22
N GLY A 221 -9.25 -12.19 -11.39
CA GLY A 221 -9.70 -10.84 -11.11
C GLY A 221 -9.70 -9.97 -12.36
N ILE A 222 -8.61 -10.00 -13.13
CA ILE A 222 -8.52 -9.25 -14.40
C ILE A 222 -9.56 -9.75 -15.39
N LEU A 223 -9.75 -11.08 -15.54
CA LEU A 223 -10.78 -11.65 -16.42
C LEU A 223 -12.21 -11.27 -16.00
N LYS A 224 -12.48 -11.13 -14.70
CA LYS A 224 -13.78 -10.68 -14.18
C LYS A 224 -14.09 -9.26 -14.66
N TYR A 225 -13.17 -8.31 -14.45
CA TYR A 225 -13.36 -6.92 -14.89
C TYR A 225 -13.35 -6.79 -16.41
N ALA A 226 -12.42 -7.47 -17.08
CA ALA A 226 -12.39 -7.63 -18.54
C ALA A 226 -13.73 -8.09 -19.11
N GLY A 227 -14.33 -9.11 -18.50
CA GLY A 227 -15.62 -9.64 -18.91
C GLY A 227 -16.78 -8.66 -18.74
N VAL A 228 -16.72 -7.75 -17.75
CA VAL A 228 -17.71 -6.67 -17.60
C VAL A 228 -17.52 -5.63 -18.72
N ILE A 229 -16.29 -5.16 -18.91
CA ILE A 229 -15.96 -4.11 -19.90
C ILE A 229 -16.36 -4.52 -21.32
N ILE A 230 -16.10 -5.78 -21.69
CA ILE A 230 -16.40 -6.22 -23.06
C ILE A 230 -17.89 -6.52 -23.27
N ARG A 231 -18.63 -6.87 -22.19
CA ARG A 231 -20.07 -7.14 -22.29
C ARG A 231 -20.92 -5.88 -22.29
N ASP A 232 -20.44 -4.79 -21.69
CA ASP A 232 -21.17 -3.53 -21.64
C ASP A 232 -20.22 -2.32 -21.72
N PRO A 233 -20.00 -1.76 -22.92
CA PRO A 233 -19.18 -0.57 -23.12
C PRO A 233 -19.75 0.69 -22.43
N GLU A 234 -21.05 0.71 -22.08
CA GLU A 234 -21.70 1.87 -21.44
C GLU A 234 -21.37 1.97 -19.94
N VAL A 235 -21.00 0.86 -19.29
CA VAL A 235 -20.63 0.84 -17.85
C VAL A 235 -19.39 1.69 -17.58
N ILE A 236 -18.44 1.76 -18.52
CA ILE A 236 -17.30 2.69 -18.42
C ILE A 236 -17.76 4.13 -18.60
N GLN A 237 -18.66 4.45 -19.54
CA GLN A 237 -19.13 5.84 -19.66
C GLN A 237 -19.80 6.33 -18.38
N VAL A 238 -20.54 5.46 -17.69
CA VAL A 238 -21.16 5.79 -16.40
C VAL A 238 -20.11 5.84 -15.29
N ALA A 239 -19.20 4.87 -15.18
CA ALA A 239 -18.16 4.85 -14.15
C ALA A 239 -17.12 5.98 -14.33
N THR A 240 -16.76 6.34 -15.56
CA THR A 240 -15.90 7.48 -15.88
C THR A 240 -16.65 8.80 -15.67
N GLN A 241 -17.96 8.88 -15.97
CA GLN A 241 -18.76 10.05 -15.60
C GLN A 241 -18.90 10.19 -14.09
N ASP A 242 -19.05 9.10 -13.34
CA ASP A 242 -19.20 9.13 -11.90
C ASP A 242 -17.86 9.41 -11.19
N ALA A 243 -16.74 8.85 -11.68
CA ALA A 243 -15.40 9.24 -11.24
C ALA A 243 -15.11 10.72 -11.55
N ALA A 244 -15.45 11.21 -12.74
CA ALA A 244 -15.31 12.62 -13.10
C ALA A 244 -16.24 13.55 -12.29
N LYS A 245 -17.45 13.09 -11.91
CA LYS A 245 -18.36 13.82 -11.02
C LYS A 245 -17.84 13.87 -9.60
N VAL A 246 -17.22 12.80 -9.09
CA VAL A 246 -16.54 12.81 -7.80
C VAL A 246 -15.39 13.81 -7.83
N GLU A 247 -14.57 13.81 -8.89
CA GLU A 247 -13.51 14.80 -9.10
C GLU A 247 -14.03 16.25 -9.28
N GLN A 248 -15.24 16.45 -9.81
CA GLN A 248 -15.89 17.77 -9.93
C GLN A 248 -16.49 18.24 -8.60
N ASN A 249 -17.08 17.33 -7.83
CA ASN A 249 -17.65 17.64 -6.52
C ASN A 249 -16.57 17.89 -5.46
N GLU A 250 -15.38 17.30 -5.61
CA GLU A 250 -14.21 17.59 -4.76
C GLU A 250 -13.53 18.93 -5.10
N LYS A 251 -13.90 19.57 -6.22
CA LYS A 251 -13.40 20.89 -6.64
C LYS A 251 -14.37 22.06 -6.35
N SER A 252 -15.56 21.78 -5.79
CA SER A 252 -16.54 22.79 -5.34
C SER A 252 -16.56 22.91 -3.83
#